data_AF-A0A8J9VTJ5-F1
#
_entry.id   AF-A0A8J9VTJ5-F1
#
_cell.length_a   1.000
_cell.length_b   1.000
_cell.length_c   1.000
_cell.angle_alpha   90.00
_cell.angle_beta   90.00
_cell.angle_gamma   90.00
#
_symmetry.space_group_name_H-M   'P 1'
#
loop_
_entity.id
_entity.type
_entity.pdbx_description
1 polymer ?
#
loop_
_entity_poly.entity_id
_entity_poly.type
_entity_poly.pdbx_seq_one_letter_code
_entity_poly.pdbx_strand_id
1 'polypeptide(L)'
;MDQKELSFLLLVIMLVSNMEAVKNNKLNVEASLKQVDMMFPPEMKDATKASIEKCKDVSKKFKDLCEASYWTAKCIYEDNPKNFLFA
;
A
#
# COMPACT_ATOMS: atom_id res chain seq x y z
N MET A 1 17.72 10.53 4.17
CA MET A 1 16.54 10.18 3.35
C MET A 1 16.76 8.76 2.88
N ASP A 2 16.28 7.82 3.68
CA ASP A 2 16.52 6.39 3.49
C ASP A 2 15.81 5.87 2.24
N GLN A 3 16.40 4.85 1.60
CA GLN A 3 15.79 4.13 0.47
C GLN A 3 14.37 3.62 0.80
N LYS A 4 14.09 3.41 2.09
CA LYS A 4 12.77 3.10 2.66
C LYS A 4 11.75 4.25 2.62
N GLU A 5 12.19 5.49 2.69
CA GLU A 5 11.30 6.65 2.55
C GLU A 5 10.93 6.86 1.07
N LEU A 6 11.85 6.58 0.14
CA LEU A 6 11.67 6.83 -1.29
C LEU A 6 10.64 5.89 -1.93
N SER A 7 10.72 4.58 -1.69
CA SER A 7 9.72 3.66 -2.24
C SER A 7 8.40 3.67 -1.44
N PHE A 8 8.39 4.25 -0.24
CA PHE A 8 7.17 4.46 0.54
C PHE A 8 6.43 5.66 -0.03
N LEU A 9 7.18 6.73 -0.33
CA LEU A 9 6.68 7.85 -1.11
C LEU A 9 6.15 7.36 -2.46
N LEU A 10 6.84 6.46 -3.17
CA LEU A 10 6.35 5.90 -4.44
C LEU A 10 5.08 5.04 -4.27
N LEU A 11 4.94 4.26 -3.21
CA LEU A 11 3.72 3.51 -2.94
C LEU A 11 2.55 4.44 -2.61
N VAL A 12 2.78 5.46 -1.77
CA VAL A 12 1.80 6.53 -1.48
C VAL A 12 1.45 7.29 -2.77
N ILE A 13 2.44 7.65 -3.58
CA ILE A 13 2.26 8.26 -4.90
C ILE A 13 1.51 7.31 -5.83
N MET A 14 1.74 6.00 -5.85
CA MET A 14 0.99 5.05 -6.69
C MET A 14 -0.45 4.85 -6.23
N LEU A 15 -0.67 4.86 -4.91
CA LEU A 15 -2.00 4.82 -4.29
C LEU A 15 -2.77 6.11 -4.55
N VAL A 16 -2.10 7.27 -4.66
CA VAL A 16 -2.75 8.58 -4.78
C VAL A 16 -2.76 9.11 -6.24
N SER A 17 -1.80 8.74 -7.09
CA SER A 17 -1.60 9.29 -8.45
C SER A 17 -2.35 8.54 -9.54
N ASN A 18 -2.68 7.26 -9.33
CA ASN A 18 -3.67 6.60 -10.16
C ASN A 18 -5.04 6.92 -9.59
N MET A 19 -5.79 7.79 -10.28
CA MET A 19 -7.12 8.30 -9.90
C MET A 19 -8.18 7.20 -9.58
N GLU A 20 -7.84 5.91 -9.71
CA GLU A 20 -8.70 4.76 -9.42
C GLU A 20 -8.47 4.10 -8.04
N ALA A 21 -7.26 4.26 -7.46
CA ALA A 21 -6.93 3.75 -6.12
C ALA A 21 -7.47 4.64 -5.01
N VAL A 22 -7.90 5.86 -5.36
CA VAL A 22 -8.63 6.78 -4.49
C VAL A 22 -10.03 6.95 -5.04
N LYS A 23 -11.04 6.37 -4.36
CA LYS A 23 -12.44 6.61 -4.71
C LYS A 23 -13.09 7.38 -3.56
N ASN A 24 -13.61 8.58 -3.83
CA ASN A 24 -14.21 9.46 -2.82
C ASN A 24 -13.27 9.77 -1.63
N ASN A 25 -12.00 10.08 -1.91
CA ASN A 25 -11.00 10.42 -0.89
C ASN A 25 -10.68 9.27 0.10
N LYS A 26 -10.88 8.02 -0.33
CA LYS A 26 -10.59 6.81 0.44
C LYS A 26 -9.77 5.83 -0.40
N LEU A 27 -8.92 5.06 0.27
CA LEU A 27 -8.15 3.99 -0.35
C LEU A 27 -9.07 2.88 -0.86
N ASN A 28 -8.87 2.50 -2.12
CA ASN A 28 -9.54 1.40 -2.77
C ASN A 28 -8.66 0.15 -2.73
N VAL A 29 -8.96 -0.71 -1.77
CA VAL A 29 -8.25 -1.98 -1.54
C VAL A 29 -8.23 -2.86 -2.78
N GLU A 30 -9.34 -2.94 -3.53
CA GLU A 30 -9.42 -3.76 -4.74
C GLU A 30 -8.44 -3.27 -5.83
N ALA A 31 -8.34 -1.95 -6.01
CA ALA A 31 -7.38 -1.35 -6.93
C ALA A 31 -5.93 -1.61 -6.47
N SER A 32 -5.67 -1.53 -5.15
CA SER A 32 -4.36 -1.86 -4.58
C SER A 32 -3.98 -3.33 -4.83
N LEU A 33 -4.92 -4.28 -4.69
CA LEU A 33 -4.69 -5.69 -4.97
C LEU A 33 -4.38 -5.94 -6.46
N LYS A 34 -5.08 -5.26 -7.37
CA LYS A 34 -4.80 -5.33 -8.82
C LYS A 34 -3.43 -4.75 -9.16
N GLN A 35 -3.01 -3.67 -8.49
CA GLN A 35 -1.66 -3.12 -8.68
C GLN A 35 -0.59 -4.14 -8.26
N VAL A 36 -0.80 -4.88 -7.16
CA VAL A 36 0.09 -5.99 -6.79
C VAL A 36 0.14 -7.05 -7.89
N ASP A 37 -1.00 -7.42 -8.47
CA ASP A 37 -1.04 -8.39 -9.57
C ASP A 37 -0.27 -7.96 -10.82
N MET A 38 -0.28 -6.67 -11.13
CA MET A 38 0.40 -6.14 -12.32
C MET A 38 1.90 -5.90 -12.09
N MET A 39 2.29 -5.51 -10.87
CA MET A 39 3.61 -4.94 -10.62
C MET A 39 4.53 -5.85 -9.80
N PHE A 40 3.99 -6.82 -9.05
CA PHE A 40 4.80 -7.67 -8.19
C PHE A 40 5.19 -8.99 -8.90
N PRO A 41 6.36 -9.55 -8.59
CA PRO A 41 6.73 -10.91 -8.97
C PRO A 41 5.78 -11.95 -8.36
N PRO A 42 5.48 -13.06 -9.07
CA PRO A 42 4.50 -14.06 -8.64
C PRO A 42 4.71 -14.58 -7.22
N GLU A 43 5.95 -14.83 -6.82
CA GLU A 43 6.32 -15.34 -5.49
C GLU A 43 5.98 -14.40 -4.31
N MET A 44 5.76 -13.12 -4.58
CA MET A 44 5.49 -12.11 -3.53
C MET A 44 4.07 -11.55 -3.59
N LYS A 45 3.29 -11.88 -4.63
CA LYS A 45 1.92 -11.38 -4.81
C LYS A 45 1.03 -11.77 -3.64
N ASP A 46 0.98 -13.07 -3.33
CA ASP A 46 0.07 -13.57 -2.29
C ASP A 46 0.43 -13.06 -0.91
N ALA A 47 1.73 -12.99 -0.61
CA ALA A 47 2.26 -12.41 0.62
C ALA A 47 1.89 -10.94 0.78
N THR A 48 2.02 -10.14 -0.28
CA THR A 48 1.69 -8.70 -0.28
C THR A 48 0.18 -8.47 -0.19
N LYS A 49 -0.62 -9.26 -0.93
CA LYS A 49 -2.09 -9.20 -0.88
C LYS A 49 -2.63 -9.53 0.51
N ALA A 50 -2.06 -10.54 1.17
CA ALA A 50 -2.43 -10.90 2.54
C ALA A 50 -2.20 -9.74 3.51
N SER A 51 -1.06 -9.04 3.40
CA SER A 51 -0.77 -7.88 4.23
C SER A 51 -1.68 -6.68 3.92
N ILE A 52 -2.02 -6.44 2.65
CA ILE A 52 -3.01 -5.41 2.27
C ILE A 52 -4.39 -5.71 2.89
N GLU A 53 -4.85 -6.95 2.80
CA GLU A 53 -6.12 -7.37 3.39
C GLU A 53 -6.15 -7.23 4.91
N LYS A 54 -5.03 -7.50 5.58
CA LYS A 54 -4.89 -7.32 7.03
C LYS A 54 -4.90 -5.85 7.44
N CYS A 55 -4.33 -4.98 6.61
CA CYS A 55 -4.14 -3.56 6.92
C CYS A 55 -5.22 -2.63 6.34
N LYS A 56 -6.19 -3.14 5.57
CA LYS A 56 -7.22 -2.34 4.89
C LYS A 56 -8.00 -1.37 5.78
N ASP A 57 -8.24 -1.76 7.03
CA ASP A 57 -9.05 -0.98 7.98
C ASP A 57 -8.24 0.13 8.67
N VAL A 58 -6.91 0.15 8.55
CA VAL A 58 -6.05 1.19 9.15
C VAL A 58 -6.42 2.56 8.58
N SER A 59 -6.65 2.62 7.28
CA SER A 59 -7.06 3.84 6.56
C SER A 59 -8.31 4.50 7.14
N LYS A 60 -9.24 3.73 7.73
CA LYS A 60 -10.50 4.24 8.29
C LYS A 60 -10.31 5.13 9.53
N LYS A 61 -9.15 5.04 10.19
CA LYS A 61 -8.82 5.83 11.38
C LYS A 61 -8.41 7.27 11.05
N PHE A 62 -8.10 7.55 9.79
CA PHE A 62 -7.54 8.83 9.36
C PHE A 62 -8.50 9.51 8.38
N LYS A 63 -8.64 10.83 8.54
CA LYS A 63 -9.48 11.66 7.65
C LYS A 63 -8.68 12.18 6.46
N ASP A 64 -7.39 12.41 6.67
CA ASP A 64 -6.47 12.82 5.62
C ASP A 64 -6.02 11.60 4.82
N LEU A 65 -6.09 11.72 3.50
CA LEU A 65 -5.77 10.63 2.59
C LEU A 65 -4.27 10.28 2.64
N CYS A 66 -3.41 11.28 2.75
CA CYS A 66 -1.96 11.07 2.82
C CYS A 66 -1.59 10.37 4.13
N GLU A 67 -2.21 10.77 5.23
CA GLU A 67 -2.04 10.13 6.54
C GLU A 67 -2.61 8.71 6.55
N ALA A 68 -3.81 8.50 6.01
CA ALA A 68 -4.41 7.17 5.84
C ALA A 68 -3.52 6.23 5.02
N SER A 69 -2.94 6.74 3.94
CA SER A 69 -2.00 6.02 3.08
C SER A 69 -0.72 5.69 3.83
N TYR A 70 -0.17 6.65 4.57
CA TYR A 70 1.04 6.47 5.34
C TYR A 70 0.91 5.32 6.34
N TRP A 71 -0.14 5.37 7.16
CA TRP A 71 -0.35 4.37 8.21
C TRP A 71 -0.72 3.00 7.67
N THR A 72 -1.46 2.95 6.56
CA THR A 72 -1.78 1.68 5.90
C THR A 72 -0.52 1.02 5.33
N ALA A 73 0.34 1.79 4.66
CA ALA A 73 1.61 1.28 4.14
C ALA A 73 2.57 0.85 5.26
N LYS A 74 2.61 1.60 6.37
CA LYS A 74 3.38 1.21 7.57
C LYS A 74 2.91 -0.12 8.14
N CYS A 75 1.60 -0.33 8.24
CA CYS A 75 1.05 -1.61 8.70
C CYS A 75 1.47 -2.77 7.79
N ILE A 76 1.44 -2.60 6.47
CA ILE A 76 1.85 -3.63 5.50
C ILE A 76 3.33 -3.98 5.68
N TYR A 77 4.18 -2.96 5.86
CA TYR A 77 5.61 -3.15 6.14
C TYR A 77 5.87 -3.88 7.46
N GLU A 78 5.17 -3.52 8.54
CA GLU A 78 5.31 -4.15 9.85
C GLU A 78 4.78 -5.59 9.86
N ASP A 79 3.75 -5.89 9.06
CA ASP A 79 3.17 -7.23 8.94
C ASP A 79 4.11 -8.22 8.23
N ASN A 80 4.74 -7.78 7.14
CA ASN A 80 5.57 -8.66 6.33
C ASN A 80 6.85 -7.98 5.82
N PRO A 81 7.77 -7.61 6.74
CA PRO A 81 8.97 -6.85 6.39
C PRO A 81 9.94 -7.63 5.48
N LYS A 82 9.82 -8.96 5.42
CA LYS A 82 10.68 -9.84 4.61
C LYS A 82 10.26 -9.94 3.14
N ASN A 83 8.96 -9.85 2.86
CA ASN A 83 8.42 -9.92 1.49
C ASN A 83 7.99 -8.54 0.98
N PHE A 84 8.22 -7.50 1.78
CA PHE A 84 8.02 -6.14 1.33
C PHE A 84 9.11 -5.79 0.33
N LEU A 85 8.69 -5.59 -0.92
CA LEU A 85 9.57 -5.25 -2.05
C LEU A 85 10.12 -3.83 -1.89
N PHE A 86 11.18 -3.73 -1.10
CA PHE A 86 12.13 -2.62 -1.06
C PHE A 86 13.54 -3.21 -1.12
N ALA A 87 13.91 -3.66 -2.32
CA ALA A 87 15.31 -3.77 -2.70
C ALA A 87 15.66 -2.53 -3.53
#